data_AF-B7PTS8-F1
#
_entry.id   AF-B7PTS8-F1
#
_cell.length_a   1.000
_cell.length_b   1.000
_cell.length_c   1.000
_cell.angle_alpha   90.00
_cell.angle_beta   90.00
_cell.angle_gamma   90.00
#
_symmetry.space_group_name_H-M   'P 1'
#
loop_
_entity.id
_entity.type
_entity.pdbx_description
1 polymer ?
#
loop_
_entity_poly.entity_id
_entity_poly.type
_entity_poly.pdbx_seq_one_letter_code
_entity_poly.pdbx_strand_id
1 'polypeptide(L)'
;MGERQDSLEGWVAVREHLFDADLVAVPSSPRFCVAYNRVEAQFAVTYVEGERHACDGDRCARAALFSADALRDIHRQLSLVRPALESAFPLPHSRPKSPRGILGLLNLRNGDGRLLLDPSAEEVVCREMEQYLRAALEAAGKRLLFSLLFGEEDYLTDYEEDMQASWLVTRLIGQRNRMLEDQKKFGRSTFEMHALTRLQKLEVFVCQERLKLLGAQKGTRELQHSKILQLLSQESGLKCADGLKALENEVYESQLGIFDISLEMLKEEEEMLRRQKEILDQAWHQEELDDGIFYDAVEERDQLDEDSEAESSVNLSKQDRLKQRLNRLYRKRANIRNKRKACVAEHQKKVKRKEERQRHVKQHHSVQIKREETHKRLEMSRERIDSERLKTLERLREYKRVPPAILKPTSRKKEEPAKPGLNIDLSAILSARTRLKKVPDNAEDDGESQVNGHGPKDFNSVLSATLKRINMASHDPEGSDEQSDANSDFD
;
A
#
# COMPACT_ATOMS: atom_id res chain seq x y z
N MET A 1 -20.46 -48.95 13.86
CA MET A 1 -20.35 -49.17 12.39
C MET A 1 -18.87 -49.29 12.09
N GLY A 2 -18.46 -50.21 11.21
CA GLY A 2 -17.04 -50.41 10.91
C GLY A 2 -16.49 -49.31 9.99
N GLU A 3 -15.32 -48.78 10.30
CA GLU A 3 -14.57 -47.91 9.41
C GLU A 3 -14.05 -48.74 8.22
N ARG A 4 -14.20 -48.22 6.99
CA ARG A 4 -13.65 -48.86 5.80
C ARG A 4 -12.16 -48.56 5.73
N GLN A 5 -11.35 -49.61 5.77
CA GLN A 5 -9.89 -49.52 5.66
C GLN A 5 -9.40 -49.05 4.28
N ASP A 6 -10.31 -48.99 3.29
CA ASP A 6 -10.04 -48.59 1.91
C ASP A 6 -10.23 -47.08 1.63
N SER A 7 -10.32 -46.22 2.66
CA SER A 7 -10.42 -44.77 2.42
C SER A 7 -9.09 -44.17 1.99
N LEU A 8 -9.05 -43.62 0.77
CA LEU A 8 -7.90 -42.93 0.19
C LEU A 8 -7.82 -41.44 0.58
N GLU A 9 -8.72 -40.94 1.43
CA GLU A 9 -8.67 -39.56 1.94
C GLU A 9 -7.39 -39.34 2.77
N GLY A 10 -6.46 -38.57 2.23
CA GLY A 10 -5.15 -38.28 2.83
C GLY A 10 -3.94 -38.79 2.02
N TRP A 11 -4.15 -39.65 1.02
CA TRP A 11 -3.07 -40.15 0.18
C TRP A 11 -2.68 -39.14 -0.91
N VAL A 12 -1.44 -38.62 -0.82
CA VAL A 12 -0.83 -37.81 -1.88
C VAL A 12 -0.09 -38.74 -2.84
N ALA A 13 -0.50 -38.75 -4.12
CA ALA A 13 0.16 -39.51 -5.16
C ALA A 13 1.55 -38.92 -5.49
N VAL A 14 2.58 -39.41 -4.79
CA VAL A 14 3.97 -39.17 -5.17
C VAL A 14 4.21 -39.81 -6.54
N ARG A 15 4.69 -39.04 -7.52
CA ARG A 15 5.12 -39.62 -8.79
C ARG A 15 6.33 -40.50 -8.56
N GLU A 16 6.30 -41.71 -9.10
CA GLU A 16 7.52 -42.47 -9.37
C GLU A 16 8.45 -41.62 -10.24
N HIS A 17 9.77 -41.83 -10.15
CA HIS A 17 10.83 -41.00 -10.75
C HIS A 17 11.08 -39.61 -10.11
N LEU A 18 10.53 -39.31 -8.93
CA LEU A 18 10.75 -38.01 -8.25
C LEU A 18 12.22 -37.69 -7.91
N PHE A 19 13.10 -38.70 -7.92
CA PHE A 19 14.52 -38.60 -7.55
C PHE A 19 15.48 -39.05 -8.67
N ASP A 20 14.98 -39.25 -9.89
CA ASP A 20 15.82 -39.68 -11.02
C ASP A 20 16.73 -38.52 -11.45
N ALA A 21 17.99 -38.60 -11.04
CA ALA A 21 18.97 -37.50 -11.10
C ALA A 21 19.17 -36.93 -12.52
N ASP A 22 18.99 -37.76 -13.55
CA ASP A 22 19.18 -37.38 -14.96
C ASP A 22 18.01 -36.55 -15.53
N LEU A 23 16.85 -36.51 -14.85
CA LEU A 23 15.68 -35.71 -15.28
C LEU A 23 15.63 -34.33 -14.62
N VAL A 24 16.41 -34.09 -13.55
CA VAL A 24 16.44 -32.80 -12.87
C VAL A 24 17.62 -31.97 -13.39
N ALA A 25 17.41 -31.27 -14.51
CA ALA A 25 18.33 -30.27 -14.99
C ALA A 25 18.38 -29.07 -14.01
N VAL A 26 19.30 -29.13 -13.03
CA VAL A 26 19.50 -28.10 -11.99
C VAL A 26 20.70 -27.21 -12.32
N PRO A 27 20.50 -25.94 -12.70
CA PRO A 27 21.52 -24.90 -12.58
C PRO A 27 21.23 -24.08 -11.31
N SER A 28 21.55 -24.65 -10.14
CA SER A 28 21.47 -23.97 -8.82
C SER A 28 22.67 -23.04 -8.58
N SER A 29 23.01 -22.28 -9.62
CA SER A 29 24.12 -21.32 -9.66
C SER A 29 23.58 -20.00 -10.21
N PRO A 30 24.05 -18.85 -9.70
CA PRO A 30 23.68 -17.56 -10.27
C PRO A 30 24.06 -17.50 -11.74
N ARG A 31 23.14 -17.04 -12.60
CA ARG A 31 23.34 -17.01 -14.04
C ARG A 31 23.06 -15.62 -14.59
N PHE A 32 23.97 -15.13 -15.41
CA PHE A 32 23.65 -14.11 -16.42
C PHE A 32 23.08 -14.81 -17.64
N CYS A 33 22.04 -14.22 -18.24
CA CYS A 33 21.56 -14.57 -19.57
C CYS A 33 21.49 -13.27 -20.40
N VAL A 34 22.11 -13.26 -21.58
CA VAL A 34 22.20 -12.08 -22.45
C VAL A 34 21.51 -12.36 -23.78
N ALA A 35 20.68 -11.42 -24.23
CA ALA A 35 20.04 -11.46 -25.54
C ALA A 35 20.21 -10.11 -26.25
N TYR A 36 20.25 -10.10 -27.58
CA TYR A 36 20.43 -8.87 -28.37
C TYR A 36 19.13 -8.47 -29.07
N ASN A 37 18.66 -7.25 -28.83
CA ASN A 37 17.50 -6.67 -29.51
C ASN A 37 17.94 -5.92 -30.79
N ARG A 38 17.70 -6.53 -31.95
CA ARG A 38 17.95 -5.94 -33.27
C ARG A 38 17.21 -4.62 -33.54
N VAL A 39 16.03 -4.42 -32.93
CA VAL A 39 15.18 -3.24 -33.19
C VAL A 39 15.77 -1.99 -32.53
N GLU A 40 16.29 -2.13 -31.32
CA GLU A 40 16.82 -1.01 -30.52
C GLU A 40 18.36 -0.91 -30.60
N ALA A 41 19.02 -1.96 -31.10
CA ALA A 41 20.47 -2.17 -31.10
C ALA A 41 21.07 -2.16 -29.69
N GLN A 42 20.48 -2.97 -28.80
CA GLN A 42 20.81 -3.06 -27.37
C GLN A 42 20.90 -4.52 -26.90
N PHE A 43 21.71 -4.76 -25.88
CA PHE A 43 21.79 -6.04 -25.17
C PHE A 43 20.88 -6.01 -23.96
N ALA A 44 19.90 -6.91 -23.92
CA ALA A 44 19.16 -7.25 -22.72
C ALA A 44 20.02 -8.19 -21.86
N VAL A 45 20.59 -7.66 -20.78
CA VAL A 45 21.31 -8.43 -19.79
C VAL A 45 20.36 -8.74 -18.64
N THR A 46 20.16 -10.02 -18.38
CA THR A 46 19.38 -10.50 -17.24
C THR A 46 20.29 -11.27 -16.28
N TYR A 47 20.00 -11.21 -14.99
CA TYR A 47 20.72 -11.92 -13.94
C TYR A 47 19.73 -12.56 -12.99
N VAL A 48 19.84 -13.88 -12.79
CA VAL A 48 18.94 -14.67 -11.93
C VAL A 48 19.76 -15.28 -10.80
N GLU A 49 19.36 -15.00 -9.56
CA GLU A 49 19.94 -15.61 -8.37
C GLU A 49 19.45 -17.06 -8.23
N GLY A 50 20.39 -18.01 -8.14
CA GLY A 50 20.08 -19.44 -8.02
C GLY A 50 19.71 -19.79 -6.58
N GLU A 51 18.45 -20.15 -6.34
CA GLU A 51 17.95 -20.38 -4.99
C GLU A 51 18.59 -21.58 -4.27
N ARG A 52 18.96 -21.33 -3.01
CA ARG A 52 18.68 -22.23 -1.90
C ARG A 52 18.19 -21.39 -0.72
N HIS A 53 16.89 -21.12 -0.64
CA HIS A 53 16.13 -20.86 0.61
C HIS A 53 14.65 -20.71 0.25
N ALA A 54 13.76 -21.39 0.96
CA ALA A 54 12.31 -21.25 0.77
C ALA A 54 11.80 -20.00 1.50
N CYS A 55 11.92 -18.85 0.82
CA CYS A 55 11.40 -17.57 1.27
C CYS A 55 10.32 -17.11 0.28
N ASP A 56 9.14 -16.76 0.78
CA ASP A 56 7.94 -16.46 -0.03
C ASP A 56 7.96 -15.00 -0.55
N GLY A 57 9.02 -14.67 -1.31
CA GLY A 57 9.29 -13.32 -1.83
C GLY A 57 9.81 -13.37 -3.27
N ASP A 58 9.61 -12.28 -4.01
CA ASP A 58 9.78 -12.27 -5.47
C ASP A 58 11.15 -12.73 -5.97
N ARG A 59 11.09 -13.59 -7.01
CA ARG A 59 12.24 -14.11 -7.75
C ARG A 59 13.18 -12.97 -8.13
N CYS A 60 14.36 -12.92 -7.52
CA CYS A 60 15.39 -11.92 -7.76
C CYS A 60 16.08 -12.10 -9.13
N ALA A 61 15.30 -11.87 -10.18
CA ALA A 61 15.73 -11.72 -11.56
C ALA A 61 15.85 -10.22 -11.88
N ARG A 62 17.08 -9.72 -11.96
CA ARG A 62 17.35 -8.34 -12.43
C ARG A 62 17.44 -8.34 -13.96
N ALA A 63 16.97 -7.28 -14.60
CA ALA A 63 17.05 -7.09 -16.05
C ALA A 63 17.36 -5.64 -16.39
N ALA A 64 18.25 -5.41 -17.36
CA ALA A 64 18.56 -4.09 -17.88
C ALA A 64 18.95 -4.14 -19.36
N LEU A 65 18.67 -3.05 -20.09
CA LEU A 65 19.00 -2.86 -21.50
C LEU A 65 20.22 -1.96 -21.63
N PHE A 66 21.26 -2.43 -22.31
CA PHE A 66 22.51 -1.67 -22.52
C PHE A 66 22.79 -1.46 -24.00
N SER A 67 23.24 -0.26 -24.36
CA SER A 67 23.87 -0.07 -25.67
C SER A 67 25.27 -0.72 -25.67
N ALA A 68 25.76 -1.10 -26.85
CA ALA A 68 27.14 -1.57 -27.02
C ALA A 68 28.19 -0.55 -26.56
N ASP A 69 27.83 0.75 -26.52
CA ASP A 69 28.68 1.81 -25.99
C ASP A 69 28.67 1.82 -24.46
N ALA A 70 27.51 1.71 -23.81
CA ALA A 70 27.40 1.63 -22.35
C ALA A 70 28.15 0.42 -21.76
N LEU A 71 28.05 -0.77 -22.39
CA LEU A 71 28.83 -1.94 -21.97
C LEU A 71 30.35 -1.72 -22.09
N ARG A 72 30.79 -0.90 -23.06
CA ARG A 72 32.21 -0.53 -23.22
C ARG A 72 32.69 0.44 -22.15
N ASP A 73 31.83 1.33 -21.66
CA ASP A 73 32.16 2.24 -20.57
C ASP A 73 32.14 1.54 -19.19
N ILE A 74 31.18 0.64 -18.95
CA ILE A 74 31.17 -0.26 -17.78
C ILE A 74 32.41 -1.16 -17.79
N HIS A 75 32.79 -1.73 -18.93
CA HIS A 75 34.02 -2.51 -19.08
C HIS A 75 35.27 -1.70 -18.73
N ARG A 76 35.38 -0.43 -19.17
CA ARG A 76 36.50 0.45 -18.81
C ARG A 76 36.60 0.64 -17.29
N GLN A 77 35.47 0.88 -16.61
CA GLN A 77 35.42 1.01 -15.15
C GLN A 77 35.83 -0.28 -14.44
N LEU A 78 35.37 -1.45 -14.91
CA LEU A 78 35.76 -2.75 -14.36
C LEU A 78 37.25 -3.06 -14.58
N SER A 79 37.81 -2.75 -15.76
CA SER A 79 39.23 -2.96 -16.06
C SER A 79 40.17 -2.06 -15.25
N LEU A 80 39.74 -0.84 -14.90
CA LEU A 80 40.48 0.03 -13.97
C LEU A 80 40.59 -0.56 -12.56
N VAL A 81 39.55 -1.26 -12.08
CA VAL A 81 39.57 -1.93 -10.77
C VAL A 81 40.28 -3.30 -10.83
N ARG A 82 40.19 -4.01 -11.97
CA ARG A 82 40.85 -5.31 -12.16
C ARG A 82 41.33 -5.52 -13.61
N PRO A 83 42.60 -5.21 -13.92
CA PRO A 83 43.16 -5.32 -15.28
C PRO A 83 43.05 -6.72 -15.92
N ALA A 84 42.92 -7.78 -15.12
CA ALA A 84 42.70 -9.15 -15.61
C ALA A 84 41.39 -9.34 -16.40
N LEU A 85 40.47 -8.37 -16.38
CA LEU A 85 39.24 -8.37 -17.19
C LEU A 85 39.43 -7.71 -18.57
N GLU A 86 40.55 -7.04 -18.84
CA GLU A 86 40.76 -6.26 -20.07
C GLU A 86 40.74 -7.16 -21.32
N SER A 87 41.47 -8.28 -21.30
CA SER A 87 41.57 -9.22 -22.42
C SER A 87 40.38 -10.17 -22.58
N ALA A 88 39.36 -10.08 -21.72
CA ALA A 88 38.25 -11.04 -21.66
C ALA A 88 36.94 -10.52 -22.25
N PHE A 89 36.93 -9.31 -22.81
CA PHE A 89 35.71 -8.60 -23.21
C PHE A 89 35.41 -8.75 -24.72
N PRO A 90 34.20 -9.18 -25.12
CA PRO A 90 33.92 -9.60 -26.50
C PRO A 90 33.61 -8.47 -27.50
N LEU A 91 33.46 -7.21 -27.05
CA LEU A 91 33.21 -6.08 -27.95
C LEU A 91 34.49 -5.25 -28.14
N PRO A 92 34.83 -4.85 -29.39
CA PRO A 92 36.11 -4.18 -29.67
C PRO A 92 36.22 -2.83 -28.95
N HIS A 93 37.30 -2.63 -28.17
CA HIS A 93 37.51 -1.44 -27.31
C HIS A 93 37.54 -0.09 -28.06
N SER A 94 37.60 -0.09 -29.39
CA SER A 94 37.54 1.11 -30.24
C SER A 94 36.55 0.95 -31.39
N ARG A 95 35.92 2.06 -31.81
CA ARG A 95 35.06 2.10 -33.01
C ARG A 95 35.95 1.95 -34.27
N PRO A 96 35.82 0.87 -35.07
CA PRO A 96 36.65 0.71 -36.26
C PRO A 96 36.34 1.78 -37.31
N LYS A 97 37.37 2.41 -37.87
CA LYS A 97 37.22 3.50 -38.86
C LYS A 97 36.90 3.00 -40.29
N SER A 98 36.95 1.70 -40.54
CA SER A 98 36.58 1.08 -41.83
C SER A 98 35.98 -0.33 -41.64
N PRO A 99 34.91 -0.70 -42.38
CA PRO A 99 34.24 -1.99 -42.23
C PRO A 99 34.79 -3.02 -43.25
N ARG A 100 36.07 -3.43 -43.12
CA ARG A 100 36.67 -4.44 -44.01
C ARG A 100 37.43 -5.52 -43.21
N GLY A 101 37.22 -6.78 -43.61
CA GLY A 101 37.68 -7.98 -42.90
C GLY A 101 36.54 -8.66 -42.12
N ILE A 102 36.81 -9.82 -41.51
CA ILE A 102 35.81 -10.60 -40.75
C ILE A 102 35.25 -9.78 -39.57
N LEU A 103 36.08 -8.95 -38.94
CA LEU A 103 35.66 -8.00 -37.89
C LEU A 103 34.68 -6.92 -38.39
N GLY A 104 34.56 -6.71 -39.72
CA GLY A 104 33.54 -5.83 -40.31
C GLY A 104 32.13 -6.43 -40.29
N LEU A 105 31.99 -7.77 -40.31
CA LEU A 105 30.70 -8.46 -40.22
C LEU A 105 30.07 -8.35 -38.83
N LEU A 106 30.88 -8.13 -37.80
CA LEU A 106 30.42 -7.82 -36.43
C LEU A 106 30.00 -6.34 -36.25
N ASN A 107 30.13 -5.53 -37.30
CA ASN A 107 29.95 -4.07 -37.26
C ASN A 107 29.13 -3.57 -38.46
N LEU A 108 28.01 -4.22 -38.76
CA LEU A 108 26.95 -3.57 -39.54
C LEU A 108 26.45 -2.35 -38.74
N ARG A 109 25.86 -1.36 -39.41
CA ARG A 109 25.45 -0.12 -38.76
C ARG A 109 24.19 0.46 -39.39
N ASN A 110 23.19 0.75 -38.56
CA ASN A 110 22.00 1.48 -39.00
C ASN A 110 22.35 2.93 -39.37
N GLY A 111 21.46 3.61 -40.11
CA GLY A 111 21.65 5.01 -40.52
C GLY A 111 21.97 5.96 -39.36
N ASP A 112 21.36 5.73 -38.20
CA ASP A 112 21.60 6.48 -36.95
C ASP A 112 22.93 6.15 -36.24
N GLY A 113 23.79 5.34 -36.85
CA GLY A 113 25.08 4.99 -36.29
C GLY A 113 25.04 4.00 -35.11
N ARG A 114 23.99 3.19 -34.97
CA ARG A 114 23.95 2.08 -34.00
C ARG A 114 24.49 0.78 -34.60
N LEU A 115 25.25 0.00 -33.84
CA LEU A 115 25.80 -1.29 -34.29
C LEU A 115 24.67 -2.29 -34.51
N LEU A 116 24.68 -2.97 -35.65
CA LEU A 116 23.99 -4.23 -35.88
C LEU A 116 25.04 -5.36 -35.90
N LEU A 117 24.67 -6.50 -35.30
CA LEU A 117 25.40 -7.75 -35.43
C LEU A 117 24.83 -8.55 -36.62
N ASP A 118 25.62 -9.46 -37.18
CA ASP A 118 25.11 -10.47 -38.11
C ASP A 118 24.28 -11.52 -37.34
N PRO A 119 23.14 -12.01 -37.86
CA PRO A 119 22.30 -13.01 -37.21
C PRO A 119 23.04 -14.27 -36.72
N SER A 120 24.13 -14.65 -37.38
CA SER A 120 24.94 -15.83 -37.03
C SER A 120 25.94 -15.56 -35.89
N ALA A 121 26.26 -14.28 -35.64
CA ALA A 121 27.24 -13.85 -34.64
C ALA A 121 26.59 -13.39 -33.33
N GLU A 122 25.31 -13.01 -33.34
CA GLU A 122 24.57 -12.55 -32.17
C GLU A 122 24.61 -13.54 -30.99
N GLU A 123 24.31 -14.81 -31.25
CA GLU A 123 24.31 -15.86 -30.22
C GLU A 123 25.69 -16.10 -29.61
N VAL A 124 26.75 -15.95 -30.41
CA VAL A 124 28.15 -16.08 -29.98
C VAL A 124 28.53 -14.92 -29.07
N VAL A 125 28.31 -13.68 -29.51
CA VAL A 125 28.63 -12.47 -28.73
C VAL A 125 27.81 -12.41 -27.44
N CYS A 126 26.56 -12.88 -27.44
CA CYS A 126 25.75 -12.98 -26.23
C CYS A 126 26.32 -14.01 -25.24
N ARG A 127 26.68 -15.21 -25.70
CA ARG A 127 27.34 -16.24 -24.86
C ARG A 127 28.68 -15.78 -24.28
N GLU A 128 29.49 -15.06 -25.06
CA GLU A 128 30.75 -14.51 -24.60
C GLU A 128 30.53 -13.38 -23.58
N MET A 129 29.48 -12.56 -23.75
CA MET A 129 29.08 -11.55 -22.78
C MET A 129 28.60 -12.17 -21.45
N GLU A 130 27.83 -13.27 -21.48
CA GLU A 130 27.48 -14.03 -20.27
C GLU A 130 28.69 -14.58 -19.53
N GLN A 131 29.72 -15.02 -20.26
CA GLN A 131 30.98 -15.52 -19.69
C GLN A 131 31.80 -14.36 -19.11
N TYR A 132 31.91 -13.24 -19.82
CA TYR A 132 32.55 -12.03 -19.32
C TYR A 132 31.88 -11.51 -18.04
N LEU A 133 30.55 -11.42 -18.00
CA LEU A 133 29.82 -10.93 -16.82
C LEU A 133 29.91 -11.90 -15.62
N ARG A 134 29.96 -13.21 -15.86
CA ARG A 134 30.25 -14.22 -14.82
C ARG A 134 31.66 -14.06 -14.26
N ALA A 135 32.67 -13.94 -15.13
CA ALA A 135 34.05 -13.68 -14.72
C ALA A 135 34.18 -12.33 -13.98
N ALA A 136 33.48 -11.29 -14.43
CA ALA A 136 33.44 -9.99 -13.75
C ALA A 136 32.76 -10.08 -12.38
N LEU A 137 31.73 -10.92 -12.19
CA LEU A 137 31.09 -11.13 -10.89
C LEU A 137 32.04 -11.78 -9.89
N GLU A 138 32.82 -12.78 -10.32
CA GLU A 138 33.86 -13.43 -9.53
C GLU A 138 35.08 -12.52 -9.27
N ALA A 139 35.40 -11.64 -10.23
CA ALA A 139 36.61 -10.82 -10.21
C ALA A 139 36.43 -9.45 -9.49
N ALA A 140 35.31 -8.77 -9.72
CA ALA A 140 35.00 -7.44 -9.17
C ALA A 140 33.99 -7.50 -8.00
N GLY A 141 33.29 -8.62 -7.83
CA GLY A 141 32.31 -8.84 -6.77
C GLY A 141 30.93 -8.24 -7.09
N LYS A 142 29.89 -8.82 -6.46
CA LYS A 142 28.47 -8.49 -6.69
C LYS A 142 28.17 -6.99 -6.52
N ARG A 143 28.70 -6.35 -5.46
CA ARG A 143 28.47 -4.93 -5.12
C ARG A 143 28.85 -3.99 -6.27
N LEU A 144 30.12 -4.00 -6.70
CA LEU A 144 30.60 -3.10 -7.75
C LEU A 144 29.92 -3.39 -9.09
N LEU A 145 29.81 -4.67 -9.48
CA LEU A 145 29.20 -5.03 -10.76
C LEU A 145 27.72 -4.62 -10.84
N PHE A 146 26.97 -4.65 -9.73
CA PHE A 146 25.52 -4.39 -9.76
C PHE A 146 25.21 -2.90 -9.67
N SER A 147 26.04 -2.12 -8.98
CA SER A 147 26.01 -0.65 -9.07
C SER A 147 26.23 -0.20 -10.52
N LEU A 148 27.28 -0.69 -11.18
CA LEU A 148 27.61 -0.32 -12.57
C LEU A 148 26.61 -0.83 -13.62
N LEU A 149 26.02 -2.02 -13.43
CA LEU A 149 25.01 -2.56 -14.36
C LEU A 149 23.63 -1.95 -14.11
N PHE A 150 23.10 -2.12 -12.91
CA PHE A 150 21.67 -1.91 -12.64
C PHE A 150 21.34 -0.51 -12.11
N GLY A 151 22.35 0.36 -11.92
CA GLY A 151 22.14 1.67 -11.33
C GLY A 151 21.60 1.58 -9.90
N GLU A 152 22.02 0.55 -9.15
CA GLU A 152 21.79 0.50 -7.71
C GLU A 152 22.64 1.60 -7.05
N GLU A 153 22.06 2.81 -6.97
CA GLU A 153 22.53 3.91 -6.13
C GLU A 153 22.74 3.40 -4.71
N ASP A 154 24.01 3.29 -4.29
CA ASP A 154 24.57 3.62 -2.97
C ASP A 154 23.77 3.34 -1.69
N TYR A 155 22.85 2.36 -1.72
CA TYR A 155 22.33 1.63 -0.55
C TYR A 155 23.46 1.15 0.37
N LEU A 156 24.67 1.06 -0.18
CA LEU A 156 25.88 0.68 0.50
C LEU A 156 26.51 1.80 1.35
N THR A 157 26.59 3.04 0.87
CA THR A 157 27.13 4.14 1.68
C THR A 157 26.14 4.50 2.78
N ASP A 158 24.85 4.57 2.44
CA ASP A 158 23.74 4.61 3.41
C ASP A 158 23.91 3.54 4.50
N TYR A 159 24.10 2.26 4.12
CA TYR A 159 24.27 1.15 5.05
C TYR A 159 25.58 1.21 5.86
N GLU A 160 26.69 1.63 5.26
CA GLU A 160 27.98 1.75 5.95
C GLU A 160 28.00 2.96 6.92
N GLU A 161 27.27 4.04 6.64
CA GLU A 161 27.01 5.14 7.58
C GLU A 161 26.03 4.72 8.71
N ASP A 162 24.92 4.05 8.38
CA ASP A 162 23.96 3.52 9.37
C ASP A 162 24.63 2.52 10.32
N MET A 163 25.50 1.64 9.81
CA MET A 163 26.31 0.71 10.61
C MET A 163 27.25 1.44 11.57
N GLN A 164 27.96 2.46 11.08
CA GLN A 164 28.90 3.25 11.90
C GLN A 164 28.18 4.02 13.00
N ALA A 165 27.07 4.70 12.67
CA ALA A 165 26.26 5.42 13.63
C ALA A 165 25.62 4.46 14.66
N SER A 166 25.08 3.33 14.22
CA SER A 166 24.49 2.29 15.09
C SER A 166 25.51 1.67 16.04
N TRP A 167 26.72 1.36 15.57
CA TRP A 167 27.81 0.87 16.40
C TRP A 167 28.24 1.91 17.44
N LEU A 168 28.38 3.17 17.04
CA LEU A 168 28.78 4.25 17.95
C LEU A 168 27.72 4.51 19.03
N VAL A 169 26.44 4.60 18.67
CA VAL A 169 25.31 4.70 19.61
C VAL A 169 25.34 3.55 20.62
N THR A 170 25.52 2.31 20.15
CA THR A 170 25.63 1.11 21.01
C THR A 170 26.84 1.20 21.95
N ARG A 171 28.00 1.62 21.44
CA ARG A 171 29.25 1.81 22.22
C ARG A 171 29.12 2.89 23.29
N LEU A 172 28.35 3.95 23.04
CA LEU A 172 28.10 5.05 23.98
C LEU A 172 27.05 4.69 25.03
N ILE A 173 25.95 4.04 24.64
CA ILE A 173 24.95 3.47 25.58
C ILE A 173 25.64 2.48 26.54
N GLY A 174 26.52 1.63 26.02
CA GLY A 174 27.33 0.72 26.84
C GLY A 174 28.33 1.42 27.76
N GLN A 175 28.72 2.68 27.52
CA GLN A 175 29.50 3.48 28.48
C GLN A 175 28.59 4.12 29.54
N ARG A 176 27.47 4.71 29.11
CA ARG A 176 26.46 5.33 30.00
C ARG A 176 25.95 4.32 31.04
N ASN A 177 25.61 3.11 30.61
CA ASN A 177 25.09 2.07 31.51
C ASN A 177 26.09 1.70 32.60
N ARG A 178 27.39 1.57 32.28
CA ARG A 178 28.43 1.33 33.28
C ARG A 178 28.56 2.49 34.27
N MET A 179 28.52 3.75 33.80
CA MET A 179 28.51 4.90 34.71
C MET A 179 27.26 4.92 35.63
N LEU A 180 26.08 4.50 35.14
CA LEU A 180 24.86 4.36 35.94
C LEU A 180 24.89 3.17 36.91
N GLU A 181 25.69 2.15 36.65
CA GLU A 181 26.02 1.11 37.63
C GLU A 181 27.01 1.61 38.68
N ASP A 182 28.02 2.38 38.27
CA ASP A 182 29.04 2.92 39.17
C ASP A 182 28.45 3.96 40.13
N GLN A 183 27.47 4.77 39.68
CA GLN A 183 26.65 5.63 40.54
C GLN A 183 25.96 4.84 41.68
N LYS A 184 25.55 3.60 41.44
CA LYS A 184 24.94 2.72 42.46
C LYS A 184 25.97 2.07 43.38
N LYS A 185 27.22 1.88 42.92
CA LYS A 185 28.32 1.25 43.67
C LYS A 185 29.00 2.24 44.62
N PHE A 186 29.33 3.44 44.13
CA PHE A 186 30.07 4.45 44.90
C PHE A 186 29.16 5.31 45.78
N GLY A 187 27.89 5.47 45.40
CA GLY A 187 26.94 6.34 46.10
C GLY A 187 26.80 7.72 45.45
N ARG A 188 25.72 8.43 45.82
CA ARG A 188 25.28 9.67 45.17
C ARG A 188 26.32 10.79 45.26
N SER A 189 26.62 11.29 46.47
CA SER A 189 27.51 12.44 46.68
C SER A 189 28.89 12.28 46.03
N THR A 190 29.54 11.13 46.18
CA THR A 190 30.85 10.85 45.55
C THR A 190 30.79 10.78 44.02
N PHE A 191 29.65 10.35 43.45
CA PHE A 191 29.45 10.34 42.01
C PHE A 191 29.09 11.73 41.48
N GLU A 192 28.29 12.49 42.24
CA GLU A 192 27.93 13.88 41.96
C GLU A 192 29.19 14.77 41.86
N MET A 193 30.11 14.67 42.83
CA MET A 193 31.35 15.47 42.85
C MET A 193 32.38 15.13 41.76
N HIS A 194 32.33 13.95 41.14
CA HIS A 194 33.44 13.45 40.29
C HIS A 194 33.03 12.87 38.92
N ALA A 195 31.79 12.46 38.73
CA ALA A 195 31.35 11.69 37.56
C ALA A 195 30.06 12.19 36.90
N LEU A 196 29.21 12.94 37.61
CA LEU A 196 27.92 13.44 37.09
C LEU A 196 28.09 14.29 35.82
N THR A 197 28.97 15.29 35.83
CA THR A 197 29.22 16.16 34.65
C THR A 197 29.68 15.36 33.43
N ARG A 198 30.39 14.24 33.64
CA ARG A 198 30.81 13.31 32.58
C ARG A 198 29.64 12.45 32.10
N LEU A 199 28.79 11.97 33.00
CA LEU A 199 27.57 11.22 32.65
C LEU A 199 26.64 12.09 31.80
N GLN A 200 26.35 13.32 32.22
CA GLN A 200 25.45 14.23 31.51
C GLN A 200 25.96 14.60 30.10
N LYS A 201 27.26 14.91 29.97
CA LYS A 201 27.90 15.13 28.66
C LYS A 201 27.79 13.88 27.76
N LEU A 202 27.97 12.69 28.32
CA LEU A 202 27.80 11.42 27.62
C LEU A 202 26.34 11.16 27.22
N GLU A 203 25.35 11.52 28.04
CA GLU A 203 23.93 11.38 27.69
C GLU A 203 23.50 12.32 26.56
N VAL A 204 23.94 13.59 26.59
CA VAL A 204 23.72 14.52 25.47
C VAL A 204 24.38 13.98 24.19
N PHE A 205 25.58 13.39 24.29
CA PHE A 205 26.27 12.80 23.14
C PHE A 205 25.59 11.53 22.61
N VAL A 206 25.04 10.67 23.48
CA VAL A 206 24.19 9.53 23.07
C VAL A 206 23.00 10.00 22.23
N CYS A 207 22.31 11.07 22.67
CA CYS A 207 21.17 11.62 21.93
C CYS A 207 21.61 12.25 20.58
N GLN A 208 22.80 12.87 20.52
CA GLN A 208 23.34 13.44 19.28
C GLN A 208 23.67 12.36 18.25
N GLU A 209 24.35 11.27 18.62
CA GLU A 209 24.66 10.20 17.68
C GLU A 209 23.40 9.41 17.28
N ARG A 210 22.41 9.29 18.17
CA ARG A 210 21.10 8.69 17.85
C ARG A 210 20.27 9.56 16.92
N LEU A 211 20.38 10.90 17.01
CA LEU A 211 19.80 11.82 16.03
C LEU A 211 20.42 11.68 14.64
N LYS A 212 21.74 11.42 14.53
CA LYS A 212 22.39 11.13 13.24
C LYS A 212 21.87 9.83 12.62
N LEU A 213 21.86 8.74 13.41
CA LEU A 213 21.33 7.44 12.99
C LEU A 213 19.88 7.54 12.50
N LEU A 214 19.00 8.20 13.26
CA LEU A 214 17.61 8.41 12.84
C LEU A 214 17.50 9.33 11.62
N GLY A 215 18.47 10.21 11.38
CA GLY A 215 18.57 11.05 10.19
C GLY A 215 18.91 10.26 8.92
N ALA A 216 19.94 9.41 8.97
CA ALA A 216 20.30 8.51 7.88
C ALA A 216 19.15 7.55 7.55
N GLN A 217 18.62 6.84 8.55
CA GLN A 217 17.43 5.99 8.42
C GLN A 217 16.18 6.67 7.85
N LYS A 218 16.05 7.99 8.05
CA LYS A 218 14.99 8.80 7.44
C LYS A 218 15.27 9.05 5.96
N GLY A 219 16.51 9.42 5.60
CA GLY A 219 16.96 9.57 4.22
C GLY A 219 16.70 8.31 3.40
N THR A 220 17.18 7.15 3.86
CA THR A 220 17.00 5.87 3.17
C THR A 220 15.50 5.51 2.99
N ARG A 221 14.62 5.81 3.95
CA ARG A 221 13.17 5.59 3.79
C ARG A 221 12.50 6.61 2.87
N GLU A 222 12.99 7.85 2.79
CA GLU A 222 12.51 8.85 1.82
C GLU A 222 12.95 8.51 0.38
N LEU A 223 14.15 7.95 0.19
CA LEU A 223 14.60 7.38 -1.08
C LEU A 223 13.75 6.16 -1.47
N GLN A 224 13.50 5.22 -0.55
CA GLN A 224 12.60 4.08 -0.77
C GLN A 224 11.19 4.55 -1.16
N HIS A 225 10.60 5.52 -0.45
CA HIS A 225 9.29 6.08 -0.77
C HIS A 225 9.24 6.68 -2.18
N SER A 226 10.28 7.43 -2.56
CA SER A 226 10.42 8.04 -3.88
C SER A 226 10.48 6.97 -4.98
N LYS A 227 11.20 5.87 -4.75
CA LYS A 227 11.28 4.71 -5.67
C LYS A 227 9.93 4.00 -5.83
N ILE A 228 9.18 3.79 -4.74
CA ILE A 228 7.84 3.18 -4.78
C ILE A 228 6.86 4.08 -5.56
N LEU A 229 6.92 5.40 -5.37
CA LEU A 229 6.15 6.37 -6.16
C LEU A 229 6.52 6.36 -7.65
N GLN A 230 7.81 6.23 -7.99
CA GLN A 230 8.28 6.09 -9.37
C GLN A 230 7.73 4.81 -10.02
N LEU A 231 7.80 3.67 -9.33
CA LEU A 231 7.20 2.41 -9.79
C LEU A 231 5.69 2.56 -10.01
N LEU A 232 4.96 3.21 -9.09
CA LEU A 232 3.52 3.43 -9.24
C LEU A 232 3.19 4.28 -10.47
N SER A 233 4.04 5.26 -10.81
CA SER A 233 3.87 6.05 -12.03
C SER A 233 4.04 5.19 -13.29
N GLN A 234 4.99 4.25 -13.30
CA GLN A 234 5.28 3.36 -14.42
C GLN A 234 4.19 2.28 -14.59
N GLU A 235 3.79 1.63 -13.48
CA GLU A 235 2.70 0.64 -13.50
C GLU A 235 1.34 1.23 -13.87
N SER A 236 1.10 2.53 -13.66
CA SER A 236 -0.16 3.17 -14.06
C SER A 236 -0.48 3.05 -15.56
N GLY A 237 0.52 2.83 -16.41
CA GLY A 237 0.35 2.54 -17.84
C GLY A 237 0.04 1.07 -18.19
N LEU A 238 0.30 0.13 -17.28
CA LEU A 238 0.21 -1.32 -17.51
C LEU A 238 -0.88 -1.95 -16.62
N LYS A 239 -1.90 -2.54 -17.24
CA LYS A 239 -3.21 -2.79 -16.62
C LYS A 239 -3.28 -3.99 -15.64
N CYS A 240 -2.29 -4.17 -14.78
CA CYS A 240 -2.34 -5.14 -13.68
C CYS A 240 -3.13 -4.56 -12.49
N ALA A 241 -4.44 -4.85 -12.46
CA ALA A 241 -5.36 -4.24 -11.48
C ALA A 241 -5.13 -4.68 -10.02
N ASP A 242 -4.27 -5.68 -9.75
CA ASP A 242 -3.95 -6.14 -8.39
C ASP A 242 -2.54 -5.72 -7.92
N GLY A 243 -1.54 -5.68 -8.82
CA GLY A 243 -0.22 -5.07 -8.53
C GLY A 243 -0.37 -3.60 -8.12
N LEU A 244 -1.13 -2.82 -8.88
CA LEU A 244 -1.42 -1.41 -8.57
C LEU A 244 -2.05 -1.22 -7.18
N LYS A 245 -2.80 -2.20 -6.66
CA LYS A 245 -3.39 -2.15 -5.30
C LYS A 245 -2.38 -2.46 -4.21
N ALA A 246 -1.45 -3.40 -4.46
CA ALA A 246 -0.35 -3.67 -3.55
C ALA A 246 0.54 -2.42 -3.44
N LEU A 247 0.87 -1.81 -4.57
CA LEU A 247 1.71 -0.63 -4.66
C LEU A 247 1.01 0.64 -4.10
N GLU A 248 -0.32 0.80 -4.29
CA GLU A 248 -1.14 1.81 -3.57
C GLU A 248 -0.98 1.69 -2.02
N ASN A 249 -0.90 0.47 -1.50
CA ASN A 249 -0.75 0.22 -0.07
C ASN A 249 0.70 0.41 0.39
N GLU A 250 1.69 0.01 -0.42
CA GLU A 250 3.11 0.15 -0.10
C GLU A 250 3.52 1.63 -0.01
N VAL A 251 3.02 2.48 -0.91
CA VAL A 251 3.18 3.95 -0.82
C VAL A 251 2.66 4.48 0.53
N TYR A 252 1.53 3.96 1.01
CA TYR A 252 0.91 4.37 2.27
C TYR A 252 1.72 3.91 3.50
N GLU A 253 2.11 2.63 3.58
CA GLU A 253 2.92 2.12 4.70
C GLU A 253 4.32 2.77 4.74
N SER A 254 4.92 2.99 3.56
CA SER A 254 6.17 3.75 3.41
C SER A 254 6.04 5.19 3.95
N GLN A 255 4.93 5.87 3.64
CA GLN A 255 4.65 7.22 4.17
C GLN A 255 4.40 7.22 5.69
N LEU A 256 3.76 6.19 6.25
CA LEU A 256 3.67 6.04 7.70
C LEU A 256 5.04 5.86 8.35
N GLY A 257 5.91 5.05 7.74
CA GLY A 257 7.29 4.84 8.19
C GLY A 257 8.07 6.15 8.31
N ILE A 258 7.99 7.03 7.29
CA ILE A 258 8.61 8.37 7.34
C ILE A 258 8.05 9.22 8.49
N PHE A 259 6.73 9.19 8.73
CA PHE A 259 6.14 9.91 9.86
C PHE A 259 6.59 9.36 11.21
N ASP A 260 6.79 8.04 11.35
CA ASP A 260 7.21 7.43 12.61
C ASP A 260 8.67 7.72 12.96
N ILE A 261 9.62 7.62 12.01
CA ILE A 261 11.00 8.09 12.26
C ILE A 261 10.99 9.58 12.59
N SER A 262 10.21 10.38 11.85
CA SER A 262 10.11 11.83 12.10
C SER A 262 9.58 12.14 13.51
N LEU A 263 8.69 11.29 14.05
CA LEU A 263 8.24 11.38 15.44
C LEU A 263 9.29 10.89 16.44
N GLU A 264 10.19 9.98 16.06
CA GLU A 264 11.30 9.52 16.90
C GLU A 264 12.46 10.51 16.95
N MET A 265 12.88 11.09 15.82
CA MET A 265 13.81 12.22 15.80
C MET A 265 13.34 13.38 16.68
N LEU A 266 12.03 13.71 16.62
CA LEU A 266 11.44 14.76 17.46
C LEU A 266 11.27 14.36 18.93
N LYS A 267 11.36 13.07 19.31
CA LYS A 267 11.53 12.66 20.72
C LYS A 267 12.98 12.82 21.15
N GLU A 268 13.92 12.38 20.32
CA GLU A 268 15.36 12.40 20.65
C GLU A 268 15.90 13.83 20.75
N GLU A 269 15.46 14.75 19.89
CA GLU A 269 15.80 16.17 20.00
C GLU A 269 15.16 16.80 21.26
N GLU A 270 13.96 16.36 21.66
CA GLU A 270 13.34 16.82 22.91
C GLU A 270 14.11 16.31 24.14
N GLU A 271 14.53 15.05 24.15
CA GLU A 271 15.33 14.46 25.23
C GLU A 271 16.71 15.12 25.32
N MET A 272 17.38 15.35 24.18
CA MET A 272 18.64 16.09 24.10
C MET A 272 18.53 17.51 24.68
N LEU A 273 17.47 18.26 24.32
CA LEU A 273 17.24 19.61 24.86
C LEU A 273 16.83 19.59 26.34
N ARG A 274 16.10 18.56 26.81
CA ARG A 274 15.81 18.38 28.24
C ARG A 274 17.10 18.15 29.04
N ARG A 275 18.02 17.26 28.59
CA ARG A 275 19.33 17.08 29.25
C ARG A 275 20.21 18.33 29.19
N GLN A 276 20.17 19.10 28.09
CA GLN A 276 20.85 20.40 28.04
C GLN A 276 20.27 21.43 29.02
N LYS A 277 18.95 21.42 29.23
CA LYS A 277 18.31 22.27 30.26
C LYS A 277 18.71 21.80 31.66
N GLU A 278 18.66 20.50 31.95
CA GLU A 278 19.05 19.92 33.25
C GLU A 278 20.50 20.26 33.63
N ILE A 279 21.43 20.24 32.66
CA ILE A 279 22.83 20.68 32.87
C ILE A 279 22.91 22.17 33.22
N LEU A 280 22.15 23.03 32.53
CA LEU A 280 22.15 24.47 32.82
C LEU A 280 21.47 24.78 34.15
N ASP A 281 20.32 24.19 34.45
CA ASP A 281 19.61 24.40 35.71
C ASP A 281 20.48 23.99 36.91
N GLN A 282 21.25 22.89 36.80
CA GLN A 282 22.21 22.50 37.83
C GLN A 282 23.42 23.42 37.92
N ALA A 283 23.96 23.89 36.79
CA ALA A 283 25.06 24.85 36.80
C ALA A 283 24.64 26.18 37.45
N TRP A 284 23.43 26.67 37.18
CA TRP A 284 22.85 27.85 37.82
C TRP A 284 22.72 27.68 39.32
N HIS A 285 22.16 26.57 39.81
CA HIS A 285 22.10 26.30 41.25
C HIS A 285 23.48 26.12 41.90
N GLN A 286 24.50 25.73 41.13
CA GLN A 286 25.86 25.59 41.65
C GLN A 286 26.58 26.96 41.71
N GLU A 287 26.38 27.83 40.72
CA GLU A 287 26.81 29.24 40.75
C GLU A 287 26.09 30.01 41.88
N GLU A 288 24.79 29.80 42.07
CA GLU A 288 23.95 30.37 43.15
C GLU A 288 24.42 29.93 44.55
N LEU A 289 24.94 28.70 44.69
CA LEU A 289 25.53 28.19 45.93
C LEU A 289 26.97 28.69 46.16
N ASP A 290 27.79 28.80 45.11
CA ASP A 290 29.18 29.25 45.21
C ASP A 290 29.30 30.77 45.44
N ASP A 291 28.40 31.59 44.87
CA ASP A 291 28.31 33.04 45.15
C ASP A 291 27.68 33.35 46.54
N GLY A 292 27.09 32.35 47.20
CA GLY A 292 26.58 32.46 48.57
C GLY A 292 25.40 33.43 48.75
N ILE A 293 24.64 33.70 47.68
CA ILE A 293 23.55 34.68 47.66
C ILE A 293 22.34 34.12 48.42
N PHE A 294 22.34 34.32 49.73
CA PHE A 294 21.09 34.33 50.49
C PHE A 294 20.26 35.52 50.01
N TYR A 295 19.22 35.23 49.23
CA TYR A 295 18.11 36.15 49.03
C TYR A 295 17.48 36.45 50.38
N ASP A 296 17.72 37.64 50.90
CA ASP A 296 17.06 38.11 52.12
C ASP A 296 15.54 38.15 51.87
N ALA A 297 14.76 37.81 52.90
CA ALA A 297 13.34 37.58 52.73
C ALA A 297 12.62 38.91 52.48
N VAL A 298 12.26 39.19 51.22
CA VAL A 298 11.61 40.44 50.82
C VAL A 298 10.25 40.58 51.52
N GLU A 299 10.20 41.37 52.59
CA GLU A 299 9.00 41.52 53.45
C GLU A 299 7.91 42.42 52.83
N GLU A 300 8.21 43.16 51.75
CA GLU A 300 7.24 44.03 51.07
C GLU A 300 6.90 43.54 49.65
N ARG A 301 5.60 43.47 49.35
CA ARG A 301 5.08 42.82 48.14
C ARG A 301 5.06 43.70 46.89
N ASP A 302 5.29 44.99 47.06
CA ASP A 302 4.86 46.03 46.10
C ASP A 302 6.05 46.65 45.31
N GLN A 303 7.17 45.91 45.19
CA GLN A 303 8.39 46.32 44.46
C GLN A 303 8.68 45.43 43.23
N LEU A 304 7.64 45.01 42.51
CA LEU A 304 7.75 44.37 41.19
C LEU A 304 7.20 45.32 40.13
N ASP A 305 8.08 46.00 39.40
CA ASP A 305 7.71 46.91 38.31
C ASP A 305 7.06 46.15 37.14
N GLU A 306 5.73 46.28 37.01
CA GLU A 306 4.93 45.74 35.90
C GLU A 306 5.07 46.60 34.62
N ASP A 307 6.28 46.74 34.03
CA ASP A 307 6.40 47.26 32.65
C ASP A 307 7.75 46.97 31.95
N SER A 308 7.80 45.95 31.08
CA SER A 308 8.91 45.75 30.13
C SER A 308 8.61 44.80 28.95
N GLU A 309 7.42 44.85 28.35
CA GLU A 309 7.08 44.06 27.15
C GLU A 309 7.47 44.75 25.81
N ALA A 310 8.66 45.36 25.74
CA ALA A 310 9.26 45.87 24.50
C ALA A 310 10.78 45.63 24.44
N GLU A 311 11.31 45.40 23.24
CA GLU A 311 12.76 45.27 22.92
C GLU A 311 13.58 44.20 23.67
N SER A 312 13.30 42.90 23.46
CA SER A 312 14.13 41.80 24.02
C SER A 312 14.60 40.71 23.04
N SER A 313 14.44 40.91 21.72
CA SER A 313 14.82 39.91 20.69
C SER A 313 16.33 39.61 20.61
N VAL A 314 17.19 40.52 21.10
CA VAL A 314 18.66 40.41 21.02
C VAL A 314 19.26 39.64 22.21
N ASN A 315 18.72 39.83 23.42
CA ASN A 315 19.36 39.43 24.68
C ASN A 315 18.74 38.21 25.39
N LEU A 316 18.04 37.33 24.65
CA LEU A 316 17.48 36.08 25.20
C LEU A 316 18.56 35.21 25.86
N SER A 317 18.34 34.79 27.11
CA SER A 317 19.25 33.91 27.87
C SER A 317 19.38 32.52 27.21
N LYS A 318 20.47 31.81 27.53
CA LYS A 318 20.70 30.41 27.09
C LYS A 318 19.51 29.50 27.45
N GLN A 319 18.93 29.69 28.64
CA GLN A 319 17.78 28.91 29.11
C GLN A 319 16.52 29.21 28.26
N ASP A 320 16.28 30.47 27.88
CA ASP A 320 15.11 30.86 27.08
C ASP A 320 15.22 30.44 25.62
N ARG A 321 16.44 30.47 25.05
CA ARG A 321 16.71 29.88 23.73
C ARG A 321 16.36 28.38 23.71
N LEU A 322 16.64 27.64 24.79
CA LEU A 322 16.19 26.25 24.93
C LEU A 322 14.67 26.14 25.09
N LYS A 323 14.03 26.93 25.97
CA LYS A 323 12.55 26.96 26.13
C LYS A 323 11.85 27.21 24.79
N GLN A 324 12.31 28.20 24.01
CA GLN A 324 11.78 28.49 22.68
C GLN A 324 11.99 27.35 21.69
N ARG A 325 13.18 26.72 21.65
CA ARG A 325 13.45 25.57 20.77
C ARG A 325 12.55 24.39 21.11
N LEU A 326 12.38 24.07 22.40
CA LEU A 326 11.50 23.03 22.91
C LEU A 326 10.03 23.28 22.49
N ASN A 327 9.55 24.51 22.63
CA ASN A 327 8.21 24.92 22.18
C ASN A 327 8.04 24.79 20.65
N ARG A 328 9.08 25.08 19.85
CA ARG A 328 9.09 24.82 18.40
C ARG A 328 9.00 23.31 18.11
N LEU A 329 9.67 22.45 18.88
CA LEU A 329 9.55 20.99 18.75
C LEU A 329 8.16 20.48 19.10
N TYR A 330 7.53 20.98 20.17
CA TYR A 330 6.15 20.59 20.51
C TYR A 330 5.16 20.91 19.39
N ARG A 331 5.28 22.10 18.76
CA ARG A 331 4.49 22.47 17.56
C ARG A 331 4.78 21.53 16.37
N LYS A 332 6.05 21.25 16.06
CA LYS A 332 6.44 20.28 15.00
C LYS A 332 5.86 18.89 15.26
N ARG A 333 6.01 18.36 16.48
CA ARG A 333 5.54 17.01 16.87
C ARG A 333 4.02 16.89 16.82
N ALA A 334 3.29 17.93 17.21
CA ALA A 334 1.85 18.00 17.04
C ALA A 334 1.45 17.97 15.56
N ASN A 335 2.13 18.75 14.70
CA ASN A 335 1.90 18.77 13.25
C ASN A 335 2.11 17.39 12.61
N ILE A 336 3.26 16.74 12.82
CA ILE A 336 3.55 15.40 12.27
C ILE A 336 2.55 14.35 12.80
N ARG A 337 2.23 14.37 14.09
CA ARG A 337 1.23 13.45 14.68
C ARG A 337 -0.16 13.63 14.03
N ASN A 338 -0.55 14.88 13.74
CA ASN A 338 -1.82 15.17 13.09
C ASN A 338 -1.82 14.75 11.61
N LYS A 339 -0.70 14.97 10.88
CA LYS A 339 -0.51 14.45 9.51
C LYS A 339 -0.61 12.93 9.46
N ARG A 340 0.09 12.21 10.34
CA ARG A 340 0.00 10.74 10.46
C ARG A 340 -1.43 10.28 10.73
N LYS A 341 -2.13 10.91 11.68
CA LYS A 341 -3.55 10.62 11.97
C LYS A 341 -4.47 10.85 10.77
N ALA A 342 -4.27 11.94 10.01
CA ALA A 342 -5.05 12.25 8.82
C ALA A 342 -4.82 11.21 7.70
N CYS A 343 -3.56 10.85 7.44
CA CYS A 343 -3.19 9.80 6.48
C CYS A 343 -3.85 8.45 6.81
N VAL A 344 -3.77 8.00 8.08
CA VAL A 344 -4.47 6.78 8.55
C VAL A 344 -5.98 6.87 8.36
N ALA A 345 -6.60 8.00 8.73
CA ALA A 345 -8.05 8.18 8.59
C ALA A 345 -8.49 8.19 7.12
N GLU A 346 -7.69 8.76 6.21
CA GLU A 346 -7.98 8.77 4.77
C GLU A 346 -7.86 7.36 4.18
N HIS A 347 -6.79 6.61 4.50
CA HIS A 347 -6.64 5.23 4.04
C HIS A 347 -7.80 4.35 4.54
N GLN A 348 -8.14 4.40 5.83
CA GLN A 348 -9.29 3.67 6.37
C GLN A 348 -10.62 4.05 5.68
N LYS A 349 -10.79 5.33 5.29
CA LYS A 349 -11.94 5.81 4.53
C LYS A 349 -11.94 5.29 3.08
N LYS A 350 -10.77 5.14 2.44
CA LYS A 350 -10.61 4.48 1.13
C LYS A 350 -10.96 2.99 1.21
N VAL A 351 -10.46 2.27 2.21
CA VAL A 351 -10.76 0.84 2.44
C VAL A 351 -12.25 0.61 2.68
N LYS A 352 -12.88 1.34 3.62
CA LYS A 352 -14.32 1.23 3.90
C LYS A 352 -15.19 1.50 2.66
N ARG A 353 -14.84 2.51 1.85
CA ARG A 353 -15.51 2.77 0.56
C ARG A 353 -15.31 1.65 -0.47
N LYS A 354 -14.13 1.04 -0.54
CA LYS A 354 -13.86 -0.15 -1.39
C LYS A 354 -14.74 -1.33 -0.92
N GLU A 355 -14.84 -1.58 0.38
CA GLU A 355 -15.71 -2.62 0.97
C GLU A 355 -17.21 -2.38 0.73
N GLU A 356 -17.72 -1.19 1.04
CA GLU A 356 -19.13 -0.82 0.87
C GLU A 356 -19.58 -1.02 -0.59
N ARG A 357 -18.74 -0.61 -1.55
CA ARG A 357 -18.97 -0.84 -2.99
C ARG A 357 -19.01 -2.33 -3.32
N GLN A 358 -18.09 -3.14 -2.78
CA GLN A 358 -18.15 -4.61 -2.97
C GLN A 358 -19.39 -5.24 -2.35
N ARG A 359 -19.80 -4.80 -1.14
CA ARG A 359 -21.03 -5.28 -0.47
C ARG A 359 -22.26 -4.96 -1.31
N HIS A 360 -22.37 -3.74 -1.83
CA HIS A 360 -23.46 -3.33 -2.73
C HIS A 360 -23.50 -4.14 -4.03
N VAL A 361 -22.35 -4.37 -4.68
CA VAL A 361 -22.26 -5.22 -5.89
C VAL A 361 -22.68 -6.66 -5.60
N LYS A 362 -22.19 -7.25 -4.51
CA LYS A 362 -22.58 -8.61 -4.07
C LYS A 362 -24.08 -8.70 -3.77
N GLN A 363 -24.66 -7.70 -3.12
CA GLN A 363 -26.10 -7.60 -2.87
C GLN A 363 -26.89 -7.51 -4.18
N HIS A 364 -26.56 -6.57 -5.07
CA HIS A 364 -27.24 -6.40 -6.35
C HIS A 364 -27.19 -7.68 -7.21
N HIS A 365 -26.02 -8.32 -7.30
CA HIS A 365 -25.87 -9.59 -8.00
C HIS A 365 -26.73 -10.70 -7.37
N SER A 366 -26.74 -10.82 -6.03
CA SER A 366 -27.61 -11.81 -5.36
C SER A 366 -29.11 -11.57 -5.58
N VAL A 367 -29.53 -10.31 -5.75
CA VAL A 367 -30.92 -9.94 -6.09
C VAL A 367 -31.22 -10.26 -7.55
N GLN A 368 -30.27 -10.04 -8.47
CA GLN A 368 -30.41 -10.43 -9.87
C GLN A 368 -30.56 -11.96 -10.01
N ILE A 369 -29.65 -12.75 -9.43
CA ILE A 369 -29.72 -14.23 -9.48
C ILE A 369 -31.08 -14.73 -8.94
N LYS A 370 -31.54 -14.20 -7.80
CA LYS A 370 -32.87 -14.55 -7.25
C LYS A 370 -34.03 -14.18 -8.19
N ARG A 371 -33.96 -13.04 -8.89
CA ARG A 371 -34.97 -12.65 -9.89
C ARG A 371 -34.98 -13.63 -11.07
N GLU A 372 -33.82 -13.95 -11.62
CA GLU A 372 -33.68 -14.93 -12.71
C GLU A 372 -34.15 -16.34 -12.30
N GLU A 373 -33.86 -16.79 -11.08
CA GLU A 373 -34.42 -18.02 -10.52
C GLU A 373 -35.95 -17.97 -10.44
N THR A 374 -36.54 -16.89 -9.94
CA THR A 374 -38.01 -16.77 -9.87
C THR A 374 -38.65 -16.74 -11.26
N HIS A 375 -38.01 -16.12 -12.25
CA HIS A 375 -38.47 -16.13 -13.64
C HIS A 375 -38.49 -17.55 -14.20
N LYS A 376 -37.36 -18.27 -14.11
CA LYS A 376 -37.23 -19.67 -14.54
C LYS A 376 -38.24 -20.60 -13.87
N ARG A 377 -38.51 -20.41 -12.57
CA ARG A 377 -39.54 -21.19 -11.84
C ARG A 377 -40.96 -20.90 -12.35
N LEU A 378 -41.27 -19.65 -12.72
CA LEU A 378 -42.56 -19.28 -13.32
C LEU A 378 -42.71 -19.80 -14.76
N GLU A 379 -41.64 -19.79 -15.55
CA GLU A 379 -41.59 -20.36 -16.90
C GLU A 379 -41.85 -21.87 -16.87
N MET A 380 -41.09 -22.63 -16.08
CA MET A 380 -41.31 -24.08 -15.90
C MET A 380 -42.74 -24.40 -15.41
N SER A 381 -43.32 -23.56 -14.54
CA SER A 381 -44.69 -23.71 -14.07
C SER A 381 -45.72 -23.44 -15.18
N ARG A 382 -45.46 -22.47 -16.07
CA ARG A 382 -46.31 -22.15 -17.22
C ARG A 382 -46.23 -23.25 -18.28
N GLU A 383 -45.03 -23.69 -18.64
CA GLU A 383 -44.80 -24.82 -19.56
C GLU A 383 -45.51 -26.07 -19.09
N ARG A 384 -45.47 -26.36 -17.78
CA ARG A 384 -46.24 -27.46 -17.19
C ARG A 384 -47.74 -27.30 -17.44
N ILE A 385 -48.32 -26.14 -17.11
CA ILE A 385 -49.76 -25.85 -17.32
C ILE A 385 -50.14 -25.97 -18.80
N ASP A 386 -49.31 -25.44 -19.70
CA ASP A 386 -49.56 -25.51 -21.14
C ASP A 386 -49.40 -26.95 -21.69
N SER A 387 -48.51 -27.77 -21.12
CA SER A 387 -48.44 -29.21 -21.41
C SER A 387 -49.65 -30.00 -20.90
N GLU A 388 -50.20 -29.62 -19.75
CA GLU A 388 -51.42 -30.24 -19.18
C GLU A 388 -52.64 -29.84 -20.03
N ARG A 389 -52.72 -28.57 -20.48
CA ARG A 389 -53.71 -28.08 -21.45
C ARG A 389 -53.65 -28.86 -22.77
N LEU A 390 -52.48 -29.00 -23.38
CA LEU A 390 -52.30 -29.77 -24.62
C LEU A 390 -52.83 -31.20 -24.48
N LYS A 391 -52.46 -31.91 -23.40
CA LYS A 391 -52.97 -33.26 -23.09
C LYS A 391 -54.50 -33.29 -22.93
N THR A 392 -55.14 -32.25 -22.38
CA THR A 392 -56.61 -32.18 -22.35
C THR A 392 -57.23 -31.93 -23.73
N LEU A 393 -56.61 -31.11 -24.58
CA LEU A 393 -57.05 -30.88 -25.95
C LEU A 393 -56.91 -32.13 -26.82
N GLU A 394 -55.88 -32.95 -26.59
CA GLU A 394 -55.71 -34.26 -27.24
C GLU A 394 -56.83 -35.22 -26.85
N ARG A 395 -57.09 -35.43 -25.55
CA ARG A 395 -58.24 -36.25 -25.09
C ARG A 395 -59.57 -35.78 -25.67
N LEU A 396 -59.79 -34.47 -25.79
CA LEU A 396 -61.00 -33.90 -26.39
C LEU A 396 -61.08 -34.10 -27.91
N ARG A 397 -59.93 -34.12 -28.61
CA ARG A 397 -59.84 -34.48 -30.04
C ARG A 397 -60.10 -35.97 -30.25
N GLU A 398 -59.56 -36.84 -29.39
CA GLU A 398 -59.80 -38.29 -29.41
C GLU A 398 -61.27 -38.63 -29.12
N TYR A 399 -61.86 -38.02 -28.09
CA TYR A 399 -63.28 -38.16 -27.77
C TYR A 399 -64.19 -37.75 -28.94
N LYS A 400 -63.85 -36.67 -29.66
CA LYS A 400 -64.56 -36.27 -30.89
C LYS A 400 -64.25 -37.13 -32.12
N ARG A 401 -63.23 -37.99 -32.06
CA ARG A 401 -62.86 -38.94 -33.13
C ARG A 401 -63.65 -40.25 -33.05
N VAL A 402 -64.20 -40.57 -31.88
CA VAL A 402 -65.14 -41.68 -31.69
C VAL A 402 -66.55 -41.18 -32.05
N PRO A 403 -67.22 -41.72 -33.08
CA PRO A 403 -68.61 -41.37 -33.35
C PRO A 403 -69.52 -41.86 -32.22
N PRO A 404 -70.64 -41.17 -31.92
CA PRO A 404 -71.54 -41.58 -30.85
C PRO A 404 -72.30 -42.87 -31.22
N ALA A 405 -71.70 -44.02 -30.91
CA ALA A 405 -72.37 -45.31 -30.95
C ALA A 405 -73.62 -45.26 -30.05
N ILE A 406 -74.75 -45.75 -30.57
CA ILE A 406 -76.08 -45.51 -29.99
C ILE A 406 -76.25 -46.32 -28.69
N LEU A 407 -75.83 -45.73 -27.57
CA LEU A 407 -76.12 -46.21 -26.23
C LEU A 407 -77.59 -45.93 -25.90
N LYS A 408 -78.42 -46.97 -26.06
CA LYS A 408 -79.82 -46.96 -25.61
C LYS A 408 -79.89 -46.66 -24.11
N PRO A 409 -80.82 -45.80 -23.64
CA PRO A 409 -81.00 -45.58 -22.21
C PRO A 409 -81.54 -46.85 -21.55
N THR A 410 -80.72 -47.47 -20.69
CA THR A 410 -81.16 -48.56 -19.81
C THR A 410 -81.73 -48.00 -18.51
N SER A 411 -82.62 -48.76 -17.86
CA SER A 411 -83.51 -48.23 -16.83
C SER A 411 -82.79 -47.81 -15.53
N ARG A 412 -83.33 -46.79 -14.87
CA ARG A 412 -82.86 -46.31 -13.56
C ARG A 412 -83.01 -47.40 -12.50
N LYS A 413 -81.94 -47.71 -11.76
CA LYS A 413 -82.02 -48.15 -10.36
C LYS A 413 -81.63 -46.99 -9.45
N LYS A 414 -82.24 -46.92 -8.26
CA LYS A 414 -81.89 -45.97 -7.20
C LYS A 414 -80.86 -46.63 -6.28
N GLU A 415 -79.74 -45.95 -6.05
CA GLU A 415 -78.87 -46.17 -4.89
C GLU A 415 -78.48 -44.80 -4.30
N GLU A 416 -77.88 -44.79 -3.10
CA GLU A 416 -77.95 -43.68 -2.15
C GLU A 416 -76.90 -42.56 -2.33
N PRO A 417 -77.11 -41.36 -1.74
CA PRO A 417 -76.38 -40.15 -2.13
C PRO A 417 -74.90 -40.15 -1.74
N ALA A 418 -74.05 -39.78 -2.71
CA ALA A 418 -72.64 -39.52 -2.49
C ALA A 418 -72.41 -38.29 -1.59
N LYS A 419 -71.31 -38.33 -0.82
CA LYS A 419 -70.89 -37.24 0.09
C LYS A 419 -70.65 -35.94 -0.70
N PRO A 420 -71.01 -34.77 -0.15
CA PRO A 420 -70.88 -33.51 -0.88
C PRO A 420 -69.42 -33.20 -1.22
N GLY A 421 -69.14 -32.99 -2.51
CA GLY A 421 -67.89 -32.37 -2.94
C GLY A 421 -67.78 -30.93 -2.42
N LEU A 422 -66.57 -30.37 -2.36
CA LEU A 422 -66.35 -29.00 -1.91
C LEU A 422 -67.10 -28.02 -2.81
N ASN A 423 -68.24 -27.55 -2.31
CA ASN A 423 -69.03 -26.51 -2.94
C ASN A 423 -68.29 -25.17 -2.72
N ILE A 424 -67.54 -24.73 -3.73
CA ILE A 424 -66.71 -23.53 -3.65
C ILE A 424 -67.65 -22.31 -3.62
N ASP A 425 -67.96 -21.86 -2.40
CA ASP A 425 -68.87 -20.75 -2.18
C ASP A 425 -68.31 -19.45 -2.77
N LEU A 426 -68.92 -18.99 -3.85
CA LEU A 426 -68.58 -17.74 -4.52
C LEU A 426 -68.73 -16.53 -3.58
N SER A 427 -69.67 -16.58 -2.62
CA SER A 427 -69.85 -15.53 -1.63
C SER A 427 -68.66 -15.44 -0.67
N ALA A 428 -68.08 -16.59 -0.27
CA ALA A 428 -66.87 -16.62 0.55
C ALA A 428 -65.67 -15.99 -0.17
N ILE A 429 -65.45 -16.35 -1.45
CA ILE A 429 -64.36 -15.78 -2.28
C ILE A 429 -64.56 -14.26 -2.48
N LEU A 430 -65.78 -13.82 -2.78
CA LEU A 430 -66.09 -12.40 -2.93
C LEU A 430 -65.93 -11.63 -1.61
N SER A 431 -66.33 -12.23 -0.48
CA SER A 431 -66.14 -11.62 0.85
C SER A 431 -64.65 -11.45 1.19
N ALA A 432 -63.80 -12.45 0.90
CA ALA A 432 -62.35 -12.34 1.09
C ALA A 432 -61.75 -11.22 0.24
N ARG A 433 -62.21 -11.06 -1.00
CA ARG A 433 -61.79 -9.98 -1.91
C ARG A 433 -62.17 -8.58 -1.41
N THR A 434 -63.29 -8.44 -0.69
CA THR A 434 -63.66 -7.16 -0.05
C THR A 434 -62.91 -6.90 1.25
N ARG A 435 -62.59 -7.94 2.05
CA ARG A 435 -61.81 -7.81 3.28
C ARG A 435 -60.37 -7.34 3.01
N LEU A 436 -59.76 -7.78 1.91
CA LEU A 436 -58.46 -7.29 1.45
C LEU A 436 -58.47 -5.85 0.88
N LYS A 437 -59.60 -5.14 0.94
CA LYS A 437 -59.76 -3.77 0.40
C LYS A 437 -60.31 -2.76 1.42
N LYS A 438 -60.31 -3.08 2.71
CA LYS A 438 -60.59 -2.14 3.81
C LYS A 438 -59.36 -1.99 4.71
N VAL A 439 -58.70 -0.84 4.62
CA VAL A 439 -57.89 -0.29 5.72
C VAL A 439 -58.86 0.44 6.66
N PRO A 440 -58.72 0.32 7.99
CA PRO A 440 -59.52 1.07 8.95
C PRO A 440 -58.84 2.40 9.34
N ASP A 441 -59.48 3.51 8.97
CA ASP A 441 -59.30 4.87 9.47
C ASP A 441 -60.73 5.36 9.81
N ASN A 442 -61.04 6.12 10.87
CA ASN A 442 -60.29 6.59 12.04
C ASN A 442 -61.28 6.95 13.18
N ALA A 443 -60.80 7.62 14.24
CA ALA A 443 -61.56 8.40 15.25
C ALA A 443 -62.36 7.61 16.33
N GLU A 444 -62.50 8.06 17.58
CA GLU A 444 -61.95 9.21 18.38
C GLU A 444 -62.16 8.85 19.88
N ASP A 445 -61.59 9.49 20.91
CA ASP A 445 -60.62 10.60 21.01
C ASP A 445 -59.21 10.03 21.39
N ASP A 446 -58.33 10.46 22.33
CA ASP A 446 -58.24 11.55 23.34
C ASP A 446 -56.73 11.77 23.73
N GLY A 447 -56.41 12.85 24.46
CA GLY A 447 -55.27 12.91 25.39
C GLY A 447 -53.96 13.55 24.90
N GLU A 448 -53.88 14.88 24.97
CA GLU A 448 -52.74 15.74 24.59
C GLU A 448 -51.31 15.26 25.00
N SER A 449 -50.36 15.25 24.05
CA SER A 449 -49.10 16.02 24.16
C SER A 449 -48.22 15.97 22.90
N GLN A 450 -47.65 17.13 22.55
CA GLN A 450 -46.74 17.38 21.41
C GLN A 450 -45.25 17.24 21.85
N VAL A 451 -44.17 17.40 21.07
CA VAL A 451 -43.87 17.63 19.63
C VAL A 451 -42.41 17.14 19.41
N ASN A 452 -41.87 16.74 18.25
CA ASN A 452 -42.32 16.56 16.86
C ASN A 452 -41.60 15.31 16.28
N GLY A 453 -42.18 14.65 15.28
CA GLY A 453 -41.48 13.64 14.47
C GLY A 453 -42.04 13.65 13.04
N HIS A 454 -41.20 13.86 12.03
CA HIS A 454 -41.68 14.18 10.69
C HIS A 454 -42.19 12.92 9.94
N GLY A 455 -43.49 12.90 9.65
CA GLY A 455 -44.17 11.81 8.93
C GLY A 455 -43.81 11.69 7.43
N PRO A 456 -44.37 10.70 6.73
CA PRO A 456 -44.06 10.42 5.33
C PRO A 456 -44.51 11.56 4.41
N LYS A 457 -43.59 12.08 3.61
CA LYS A 457 -43.88 13.14 2.63
C LYS A 457 -44.60 12.55 1.43
N ASP A 458 -45.72 13.14 1.03
CA ASP A 458 -46.50 12.72 -0.14
C ASP A 458 -45.63 12.53 -1.37
N PHE A 459 -45.90 11.47 -2.14
CA PHE A 459 -45.13 11.18 -3.35
C PHE A 459 -45.15 12.34 -4.35
N ASN A 460 -46.27 13.07 -4.43
CA ASN A 460 -46.40 14.29 -5.23
C ASN A 460 -45.58 15.47 -4.66
N SER A 461 -45.50 15.61 -3.33
CA SER A 461 -44.65 16.62 -2.67
C SER A 461 -43.17 16.33 -2.91
N VAL A 462 -42.76 15.05 -2.83
CA VAL A 462 -41.40 14.61 -3.18
C VAL A 462 -41.11 14.88 -4.66
N LEU A 463 -42.02 14.52 -5.57
CA LEU A 463 -41.88 14.80 -7.01
C LEU A 463 -41.73 16.30 -7.32
N SER A 464 -42.60 17.15 -6.76
CA SER A 464 -42.48 18.61 -6.90
C SER A 464 -41.18 19.16 -6.30
N ALA A 465 -40.71 18.61 -5.17
CA ALA A 465 -39.45 18.99 -4.54
C ALA A 465 -38.20 18.46 -5.26
N THR A 466 -38.33 17.44 -6.12
CA THR A 466 -37.29 17.02 -7.07
C THR A 466 -37.33 17.85 -8.36
N LEU A 467 -38.52 18.13 -8.92
CA LEU A 467 -38.68 18.99 -10.10
C LEU A 467 -38.19 20.42 -9.84
N LYS A 468 -38.50 21.01 -8.67
CA LYS A 468 -37.92 22.31 -8.28
C LYS A 468 -36.39 22.27 -8.20
N ARG A 469 -35.79 21.19 -7.68
CA ARG A 469 -34.32 21.07 -7.61
C ARG A 469 -33.66 20.87 -8.97
N ILE A 470 -34.29 20.13 -9.87
CA ILE A 470 -33.82 20.00 -11.26
C ILE A 470 -33.88 21.35 -11.96
N ASN A 471 -35.01 22.08 -11.83
CA ASN A 471 -35.19 23.39 -12.46
C ASN A 471 -34.32 24.51 -11.84
N MET A 472 -33.78 24.31 -10.64
CA MET A 472 -32.77 25.19 -10.03
C MET A 472 -31.33 24.77 -10.34
N ALA A 473 -31.10 23.56 -10.87
CA ALA A 473 -29.81 23.07 -11.35
C ALA A 473 -29.65 23.25 -12.88
N SER A 474 -30.57 23.99 -13.51
CA SER A 474 -30.58 24.30 -14.94
C SER A 474 -30.67 25.82 -15.21
N HIS A 475 -30.25 26.62 -14.24
CA HIS A 475 -30.14 28.08 -14.29
C HIS A 475 -28.89 28.52 -13.53
N ASP A 476 -27.73 28.29 -14.14
CA ASP A 476 -26.50 29.01 -13.83
C ASP A 476 -26.54 30.34 -14.61
N PRO A 477 -26.56 31.51 -13.94
CA PRO A 477 -26.24 32.77 -14.59
C PRO A 477 -24.71 32.96 -14.58
N GLU A 478 -24.08 32.79 -15.74
CA GLU A 478 -22.76 33.39 -15.97
C GLU A 478 -22.89 34.92 -16.05
N GLY A 479 -21.85 35.63 -15.61
CA GLY A 479 -21.83 37.10 -15.47
C GLY A 479 -21.42 37.47 -14.04
N SER A 480 -20.12 37.53 -13.73
CA SER A 480 -19.20 38.64 -14.04
C SER A 480 -19.57 39.94 -13.32
N ASP A 481 -18.70 40.37 -12.41
CA ASP A 481 -18.03 41.66 -12.58
C ASP A 481 -16.77 41.75 -11.69
N GLU A 482 -15.95 42.69 -12.10
CA GLU A 482 -14.67 43.25 -11.65
C GLU A 482 -14.49 43.35 -10.09
N GLN A 483 -13.27 43.43 -9.52
CA GLN A 483 -12.18 44.35 -9.87
C GLN A 483 -10.76 43.76 -9.63
N SER A 484 -9.75 44.59 -9.88
CA SER A 484 -8.34 44.34 -9.61
C SER A 484 -8.02 44.30 -8.11
N ASP A 485 -6.87 43.73 -7.75
CA ASP A 485 -5.70 44.59 -7.47
C ASP A 485 -4.39 43.81 -7.58
N ALA A 486 -3.37 44.49 -8.08
CA ALA A 486 -2.02 44.00 -8.15
C ALA A 486 -1.17 44.70 -7.08
N ASN A 487 -0.28 43.96 -6.45
CA ASN A 487 0.99 44.50 -5.96
C ASN A 487 2.02 43.37 -5.91
N SER A 488 2.99 43.43 -6.81
CA SER A 488 4.37 43.12 -6.45
C SER A 488 4.79 44.11 -5.35
N ASP A 489 5.47 43.66 -4.29
CA ASP A 489 6.89 43.99 -4.14
C ASP A 489 7.55 43.43 -2.85
N PHE A 490 8.89 43.44 -2.91
CA PHE A 490 9.89 43.45 -1.83
C PHE A 490 10.29 42.15 -1.08
N ASP A 491 11.62 41.94 -1.11
CA ASP A 491 12.57 41.22 -0.23
C ASP A 491 12.31 39.76 0.22
#